data_AF-A0A7R9X089-F1
#
_entry.id   AF-A0A7R9X089-F1
#
_cell.length_a   1.000
_cell.length_b   1.000
_cell.length_c   1.000
_cell.angle_alpha   90.00
_cell.angle_beta   90.00
_cell.angle_gamma   90.00
#
_symmetry.space_group_name_H-M   'P 1'
#
loop_
_entity.id
_entity.type
_entity.pdbx_description
1 polymer ?
#
loop_
_entity_poly.entity_id
_entity_poly.type
_entity_poly.pdbx_seq_one_letter_code
_entity_poly.pdbx_strand_id
1 'polypeptide(L)'
;EKIWVLELFKSKSALTIADEFRVAKNQFQNIVKHEAEVLEDVENNLSAEKNRARFTTRDEDINDLVLTWLKDATTRRRPVSGPLICIGP
;
A
#
# COMPACT_ATOMS: atom_id res chain seq x y z
N GLU A 1 -4.38 -0.16 8.73
CA GLU A 1 -3.52 0.69 9.60
C GLU A 1 -3.92 2.16 9.60
N LYS A 2 -3.99 2.87 8.46
CA LYS A 2 -4.33 4.31 8.41
C LYS A 2 -5.67 4.69 9.07
N ILE A 3 -6.72 3.86 8.94
CA ILE A 3 -8.03 4.09 9.60
C ILE A 3 -7.90 4.14 11.12
N TRP A 4 -7.08 3.26 11.70
CA TRP A 4 -6.89 3.20 13.16
C TRP A 4 -6.23 4.46 13.68
N VAL A 5 -5.33 5.06 12.89
CA VAL A 5 -4.68 6.34 13.19
C VAL A 5 -5.70 7.48 13.21
N LEU A 6 -6.64 7.49 12.26
CA LEU A 6 -7.72 8.50 12.19
C LEU A 6 -8.69 8.38 13.36
N GLU A 7 -9.06 7.15 13.75
CA GLU A 7 -9.97 6.92 14.87
C GLU A 7 -9.34 7.34 16.21
N LEU A 8 -8.05 7.05 16.42
CA LEU A 8 -7.31 7.47 17.61
C LEU A 8 -7.15 8.99 17.70
N PHE A 9 -7.06 9.70 16.57
CA PHE A 9 -6.93 11.16 16.56
C PHE A 9 -8.14 11.89 17.11
N LYS A 10 -9.33 11.28 17.09
CA LYS A 10 -10.53 11.86 17.70
C LYS A 10 -10.43 12.00 19.23
N SER A 11 -9.52 11.25 19.88
CA SER A 11 -9.41 11.17 21.34
C SER A 11 -8.01 11.43 21.90
N LYS A 12 -6.95 11.29 21.10
CA LYS A 12 -5.55 11.46 21.52
C LYS A 12 -4.85 12.57 20.74
N SER A 13 -3.81 13.14 21.35
CA SER A 13 -2.96 14.13 20.67
C SER A 13 -2.13 13.51 19.56
N ALA A 14 -1.86 14.29 18.51
CA ALA A 14 -1.00 13.88 17.39
C ALA A 14 0.39 13.39 17.82
N LEU A 15 0.95 13.95 18.90
CA LEU A 15 2.26 13.56 19.42
C LEU A 15 2.22 12.15 20.03
N THR A 16 1.18 11.86 20.80
CA THR A 16 0.97 10.56 21.44
C THR A 16 0.78 9.46 20.40
N ILE A 17 0.04 9.74 19.32
CA ILE A 17 -0.20 8.79 18.24
C ILE A 17 1.08 8.56 17.43
N ALA A 18 1.84 9.62 17.13
CA ALA A 18 3.11 9.50 16.43
C ALA A 18 4.11 8.60 17.18
N ASP A 19 4.16 8.72 18.51
CA ASP A 19 4.99 7.88 19.37
C ASP A 19 4.49 6.43 19.41
N GLU A 20 3.18 6.22 19.57
CA GLU A 20 2.53 4.89 19.59
C GLU A 20 2.77 4.10 18.31
N PHE A 21 2.71 4.76 17.15
CA PHE A 21 2.95 4.14 15.84
C PHE A 21 4.42 4.25 15.38
N ARG A 22 5.31 4.86 16.17
CA ARG A 22 6.71 5.12 15.83
C ARG A 22 6.90 5.77 14.44
N VAL A 23 6.02 6.71 14.11
CA VAL A 23 6.04 7.46 12.85
C VAL A 23 6.40 8.91 13.09
N ALA A 24 7.01 9.55 12.09
CA ALA A 24 7.26 10.98 12.18
C ALA A 24 5.93 11.75 12.21
N LYS A 25 5.86 12.84 12.99
CA LYS A 25 4.68 13.71 13.09
C LYS A 25 4.17 14.16 11.72
N ASN A 26 5.08 14.41 10.76
CA ASN A 26 4.72 14.82 9.40
C ASN A 26 3.98 13.71 8.62
N GLN A 27 4.33 12.44 8.83
CA GLN A 27 3.63 11.32 8.19
C GLN A 27 2.21 11.18 8.74
N PHE A 28 2.05 11.35 10.05
CA PHE A 28 0.74 11.42 10.69
C PHE A 28 -0.09 12.60 10.14
N GLN A 29 0.48 13.80 10.07
CA GLN A 29 -0.23 14.98 9.56
C GLN A 29 -0.68 14.81 8.11
N ASN A 30 0.12 14.15 7.27
CA ASN A 30 -0.30 13.81 5.92
C ASN A 30 -1.49 12.84 5.92
N ILE A 31 -1.52 11.84 6.79
CA ILE A 31 -2.66 10.91 6.88
C ILE A 31 -3.95 11.66 7.26
N VAL A 32 -3.88 12.55 8.25
CA VAL A 32 -5.04 13.36 8.67
C VAL A 32 -5.48 14.33 7.56
N LYS A 33 -4.53 14.96 6.87
CA LYS A 33 -4.83 15.90 5.77
C LYS A 33 -5.56 15.21 4.61
N HIS A 34 -5.26 13.95 4.36
CA HIS A 34 -5.86 13.13 3.30
C HIS A 34 -6.91 12.14 3.85
N GLU A 35 -7.57 12.46 4.98
CA GLU A 35 -8.56 11.59 5.64
C GLU A 35 -9.69 11.16 4.69
N ALA A 36 -10.23 12.09 3.90
CA ALA A 36 -11.30 11.80 2.95
C ALA A 36 -10.88 10.76 1.89
N GLU A 37 -9.68 10.92 1.33
CA GLU A 37 -9.13 9.97 0.34
C GLU A 37 -8.89 8.59 0.98
N VAL A 38 -8.40 8.56 2.23
CA VAL A 38 -8.17 7.31 2.96
C VAL A 38 -9.48 6.57 3.24
N LEU A 39 -10.57 7.28 3.52
CA LEU A 39 -11.90 6.68 3.73
C LEU A 39 -12.52 6.19 2.41
N GLU A 40 -12.39 6.98 1.34
CA GLU A 40 -12.84 6.63 0.00
C GLU A 40 -12.11 5.39 -0.55
N ASP A 41 -10.79 5.30 -0.36
CA ASP A 41 -9.98 4.13 -0.73
C ASP A 41 -10.50 2.85 -0.06
N VAL A 42 -10.90 2.96 1.20
CA VAL A 42 -11.41 1.83 2.00
C VAL A 42 -12.80 1.43 1.52
N GLU A 43 -13.69 2.39 1.28
CA GLU A 43 -15.04 2.14 0.77
C GLU A 43 -15.00 1.48 -0.62
N ASN A 44 -14.05 1.88 -1.47
CA ASN A 44 -13.81 1.29 -2.77
C ASN A 44 -13.07 -0.06 -2.73
N ASN A 45 -12.83 -0.62 -1.54
CA ASN A 45 -12.15 -1.90 -1.32
C ASN A 45 -10.75 -1.96 -1.98
N LEU A 46 -10.11 -0.79 -2.13
CA LEU A 46 -8.73 -0.65 -2.55
C LEU A 46 -7.88 -1.03 -1.34
N SER A 47 -7.60 -2.33 -1.18
CA SER A 47 -6.79 -2.84 -0.06
C SER A 47 -5.54 -1.96 0.10
N ALA A 48 -5.19 -1.57 1.33
CA ALA A 48 -4.03 -0.72 1.62
C ALA A 48 -2.70 -1.25 1.05
N GLU A 49 -2.63 -2.55 0.72
CA GLU A 49 -1.50 -3.19 0.03
C GLU A 49 -1.43 -2.92 -1.49
N LYS A 50 -2.55 -2.56 -2.13
CA LYS A 50 -2.63 -2.22 -3.56
C LYS A 50 -2.24 -0.77 -3.88
N ASN A 51 -2.34 0.13 -2.90
CA ASN A 51 -1.99 1.55 -3.02
C ASN A 51 -0.58 1.87 -2.47
N ARG A 52 0.38 0.93 -2.56
CA ARG A 52 1.76 1.41 -2.77
C ARG A 52 1.72 2.13 -4.10
N ALA A 53 2.01 3.43 -4.10
CA ALA A 53 2.03 4.25 -5.31
C ALA A 53 2.61 3.40 -6.45
N ARG A 54 1.79 3.12 -7.48
CA ARG A 54 2.24 2.44 -8.68
C ARG A 54 3.31 3.38 -9.23
N PHE A 55 4.57 3.06 -8.96
CA PHE A 55 5.66 3.78 -9.59
C PHE A 55 5.47 3.53 -11.07
N THR A 56 5.19 4.59 -11.82
CA THR A 56 5.19 4.55 -13.28
C THR A 56 6.62 4.24 -13.70
N THR A 57 6.91 2.94 -13.85
CA THR A 57 8.17 2.46 -14.41
C THR A 57 8.08 2.56 -15.92
N ARG A 58 9.21 2.74 -16.61
CA ARG A 58 9.25 2.84 -18.08
C ARG A 58 8.57 1.66 -18.79
N ASP A 59 8.53 0.50 -18.14
CA ASP A 59 8.15 -0.78 -18.72
C ASP A 59 6.82 -1.32 -18.13
N GLU A 60 5.79 -0.46 -18.01
CA GLU A 60 4.48 -0.85 -17.45
C GLU A 60 3.83 -2.02 -18.20
N ASP A 61 3.94 -2.04 -19.54
CA ASP A 61 3.40 -3.12 -20.37
C ASP A 61 4.03 -4.48 -20.03
N ILE A 62 5.34 -4.48 -19.77
CA ILE A 62 6.08 -5.68 -19.37
C ILE A 62 5.64 -6.10 -17.97
N ASN A 63 5.51 -5.16 -17.04
CA ASN A 63 5.03 -5.44 -15.69
C ASN A 63 3.61 -6.02 -15.69
N ASP A 64 2.72 -5.50 -16.53
CA ASP A 64 1.34 -5.99 -16.63
C ASP A 64 1.27 -7.39 -17.25
N LEU A 65 2.12 -7.68 -18.24
CA LEU A 65 2.28 -9.04 -18.80
C LEU A 65 2.82 -10.02 -17.75
N VAL A 66 3.88 -9.65 -17.03
CA VAL A 66 4.49 -10.47 -15.96
C VAL A 66 3.48 -10.72 -14.84
N LEU A 67 2.71 -9.70 -14.45
CA LEU A 67 1.67 -9.82 -13.43
C LEU A 67 0.54 -10.77 -13.87
N THR A 68 0.14 -10.70 -15.15
CA THR A 68 -0.87 -11.58 -15.73
C THR A 68 -0.40 -13.03 -15.73
N TRP A 69 0.83 -13.28 -16.16
CA TRP A 69 1.45 -14.60 -16.11
C TRP A 69 1.58 -15.13 -14.68
N LEU A 70 2.03 -14.30 -13.74
CA LEU A 70 2.20 -14.68 -12.34
C LEU A 70 0.88 -15.11 -11.69
N LYS A 71 -0.21 -14.40 -11.99
CA LYS A 71 -1.57 -14.76 -11.52
C LYS A 71 -2.00 -16.13 -12.05
N ASP A 72 -1.77 -16.41 -13.32
CA ASP A 72 -2.07 -17.72 -13.92
C ASP A 72 -1.21 -18.84 -13.30
N ALA A 73 0.10 -18.63 -13.15
CA ALA A 73 1.01 -19.59 -12.54
C ALA A 73 0.63 -19.90 -11.07
N THR A 74 0.26 -18.88 -10.31
CA THR A 74 -0.18 -19.01 -8.91
C THR A 74 -1.52 -19.75 -8.82
N THR A 75 -2.45 -19.46 -9.72
CA THR A 75 -3.75 -20.17 -9.82
C THR A 75 -3.54 -21.66 -10.09
N ARG A 76 -2.53 -22.01 -10.89
CA ARG A 76 -2.11 -23.39 -11.17
C ARG A 76 -1.26 -24.03 -10.05
N ARG A 77 -1.12 -23.35 -8.90
CA ARG A 77 -0.31 -23.77 -7.74
C ARG A 77 1.13 -24.10 -8.11
N ARG A 78 1.69 -23.41 -9.09
CA ARG A 78 3.12 -23.52 -9.43
C ARG A 78 3.92 -22.63 -8.49
N PRO A 79 4.96 -23.15 -7.82
CA PRO A 79 5.84 -22.30 -7.02
C PRO A 79 6.63 -21.37 -7.96
N VAL A 80 6.40 -20.06 -7.85
CA VAL A 80 7.17 -19.05 -8.57
C VAL A 80 8.05 -18.32 -7.56
N SER A 81 9.38 -18.44 -7.72
CA SER A 81 10.36 -17.77 -6.87
C SER A 81 10.76 -16.42 -7.43
N GLY A 82 11.17 -15.48 -6.57
CA GLY A 82 11.63 -14.13 -6.96
C GLY A 82 12.64 -14.10 -8.13
N PRO A 83 13.65 -14.98 -8.20
CA PRO A 83 14.59 -15.03 -9.32
C PRO A 83 13.97 -15.34 -10.70
N LEU A 84 12.75 -15.89 -10.75
CA LEU A 84 12.01 -16.12 -12.00
C LEU A 84 11.24 -14.88 -12.48
N ILE A 85 11.02 -13.93 -11.58
CA ILE A 85 10.26 -12.70 -11.83
C ILE A 85 11.21 -11.52 -12.04
N CYS A 86 12.31 -11.49 -11.28
CA CYS A 86 13.33 -10.48 -11.40
C CYS A 86 14.24 -10.82 -12.59
N ILE A 87 14.07 -10.12 -13.71
CA ILE A 87 15.18 -9.92 -14.64
C ILE A 87 16.20 -9.09 -13.83
N GLY A 88 17.29 -9.74 -13.40
CA GLY A 88 18.37 -9.11 -12.66
C GLY A 88 19.01 -7.95 -13.47
N PRO A 89 19.81 -7.10 -12.80
CA PRO A 89 20.44 -5.93 -13.43
C PRO A 89 21.29 -6.28 -14.65
#